data_AF-A0A951V7G7-F1
#
_entry.id   AF-A0A951V7G7-F1
#
_cell.length_a   1.000
_cell.length_b   1.000
_cell.length_c   1.000
_cell.angle_alpha   90.00
_cell.angle_beta   90.00
_cell.angle_gamma   90.00
#
_symmetry.space_group_name_H-M   'P 1'
#
loop_
_entity.id
_entity.type
_entity.pdbx_description
1 polymer ?
#
loop_
_entity_poly.entity_id
_entity_poly.type
_entity_poly.pdbx_seq_one_letter_code
_entity_poly.pdbx_strand_id
1 'polypeptide(L)'
;MLDEEVTLQRQTSTVYSLLNQISRQTGCFFVYDSELIDNHRRVSIRRNRKDIRTFLQEILNDESLSFLTIQNHILIYRPLPEGESPLANVDKPAVPSSFTVRGRVLDQVSGAPMPYASVGIPERGMGISTNQDGFFQLRLPLSLIEENLQVSYLGYKSQKLPLRLLDGNQVDIMMETDYISMQEVIIRYYDPKTIIREALERREENYSPEPVYLLSFYREGVQRNNKFLNYSEAVFRMYKSPYNAPLVSDQVMLLKARNITNIDRSDTLVLKLKAGVQSVIELDIMKNLPDFLDPEFIDEYEFTNADLLFRNGRGVFAVEFRQKENVRGPLFMGIIYIDQEHMAVIEADFEINPRYLNQAQHRFVTKRNPNYVSNIEQASYTINYQYYNGRYHLNHLRGELKLKFRRKGQLFSNNYSAFIEMAVGLIEEGNVSRFGRREVLQPNIIFTDQGYQYDETFWGEYNIITPEASINEALSRISSRIESFVAED
;
A
#
# COMPACT_ATOMS: atom_id res chain seq x y z
N MET A 1 12.45 9.24 29.01
CA MET A 1 13.70 8.84 28.32
C MET A 1 14.63 10.02 28.13
N LEU A 2 14.21 11.14 27.50
CA LEU A 2 15.08 12.34 27.40
C LEU A 2 15.57 12.88 28.76
N ASP A 3 14.80 12.68 29.83
CA ASP A 3 15.14 13.11 31.19
C ASP A 3 15.86 12.02 32.01
N GLU A 4 16.22 10.89 31.39
CA GLU A 4 16.96 9.80 32.04
C GLU A 4 18.44 10.17 32.20
N GLU A 5 19.03 9.86 33.35
CA GLU A 5 20.41 10.24 33.64
C GLU A 5 21.42 9.23 33.11
N VAL A 6 22.39 9.72 32.33
CA VAL A 6 23.52 8.92 31.81
C VAL A 6 24.85 9.47 32.27
N THR A 7 25.88 8.64 32.26
CA THR A 7 27.23 9.04 32.66
C THR A 7 28.22 8.75 31.54
N LEU A 8 28.74 9.81 30.92
CA LEU A 8 29.84 9.72 29.96
C LEU A 8 31.16 10.04 30.66
N GLN A 9 32.19 9.24 30.39
CA GLN A 9 33.55 9.50 30.86
C GLN A 9 34.17 10.66 30.06
N ARG A 10 35.20 11.31 30.62
CA ARG A 10 35.92 12.37 29.93
C ARG A 10 36.60 11.80 28.68
N GLN A 11 36.19 12.25 27.51
CA GLN A 11 36.71 11.75 26.24
C GLN A 11 36.51 12.77 25.11
N THR A 12 37.29 12.62 24.06
CA THR A 12 37.07 13.34 22.79
C THR A 12 36.81 12.32 21.71
N SER A 13 35.55 12.19 21.29
CA SER A 13 35.12 11.20 20.29
C SER A 13 34.22 11.85 19.24
N THR A 14 33.82 11.09 18.23
CA THR A 14 32.87 11.56 17.21
C THR A 14 31.45 11.65 17.79
N VAL A 15 30.60 12.51 17.21
CA VAL A 15 29.17 12.60 17.54
C VAL A 15 28.54 11.20 17.52
N TYR A 16 28.78 10.43 16.46
CA TYR A 16 28.30 9.06 16.33
C TYR A 16 28.72 8.15 17.49
N SER A 17 29.99 8.20 17.88
CA SER A 17 30.52 7.38 18.99
C SER A 17 29.89 7.76 20.33
N LEU A 18 29.65 9.05 20.57
CA LEU A 18 29.03 9.54 21.79
C LEU A 18 27.55 9.13 21.88
N LEU A 19 26.81 9.26 20.78
CA LEU A 19 25.41 8.79 20.71
C LEU A 19 25.32 7.28 20.92
N ASN A 20 26.21 6.49 20.31
CA ASN A 20 26.25 5.04 20.53
C ASN A 20 26.58 4.63 21.97
N GLN A 21 27.41 5.41 22.67
CA GLN A 21 27.67 5.13 24.09
C GLN A 21 26.46 5.40 24.97
N ILE A 22 25.70 6.46 24.68
CA ILE A 22 24.43 6.73 25.38
C ILE A 22 23.47 5.57 25.08
N SER A 23 23.33 5.19 23.81
CA SER A 23 22.47 4.09 23.37
C SER A 23 22.76 2.77 24.09
N ARG A 24 24.04 2.41 24.26
CA ARG A 24 24.44 1.20 24.99
C ARG A 24 24.14 1.24 26.48
N GLN A 25 24.11 2.42 27.11
CA GLN A 25 23.83 2.54 28.54
C GLN A 25 22.33 2.53 28.85
N THR A 26 21.52 3.14 27.98
CA THR A 26 20.08 3.36 28.22
C THR A 26 19.20 2.40 27.44
N GLY A 27 19.76 1.74 26.42
CA GLY A 27 18.99 0.99 25.44
C GLY A 27 18.29 1.87 24.41
N CYS A 28 18.41 3.21 24.45
CA CYS A 28 17.71 4.09 23.52
C CYS A 28 18.40 4.20 22.16
N PHE A 29 17.65 4.38 21.09
CA PHE A 29 18.19 4.58 19.73
C PHE A 29 18.05 6.02 19.28
N PHE A 30 19.01 6.55 18.53
CA PHE A 30 18.96 7.91 18.00
C PHE A 30 18.57 7.89 16.53
N VAL A 31 17.58 8.69 16.17
CA VAL A 31 17.06 8.79 14.80
C VAL A 31 17.21 10.23 14.36
N TYR A 32 17.89 10.46 13.24
CA TYR A 32 18.13 11.80 12.72
C TYR A 32 18.57 11.74 11.27
N ASP A 33 18.34 12.83 10.55
CA ASP A 33 18.85 12.99 9.20
C ASP A 33 20.37 13.28 9.25
N SER A 34 21.16 12.50 8.51
CA SER A 34 22.62 12.68 8.41
C SER A 34 23.03 13.98 7.73
N GLU A 35 22.13 14.61 6.97
CA GLU A 35 22.35 15.97 6.44
C GLU A 35 22.16 17.05 7.52
N LEU A 36 21.42 16.74 8.59
CA LEU A 36 21.24 17.65 9.73
C LEU A 36 22.38 17.57 10.76
N ILE A 37 23.05 16.42 10.86
CA ILE A 37 24.06 16.15 11.90
C ILE A 37 25.31 15.51 11.29
N ASP A 38 26.45 16.20 11.40
CA ASP A 38 27.75 15.63 11.02
C ASP A 38 28.22 14.61 12.07
N ASN A 39 28.08 13.33 11.70
CA ASN A 39 28.48 12.17 12.50
C ASN A 39 29.98 12.08 12.78
N HIS A 40 30.82 12.68 11.94
CA HIS A 40 32.28 12.61 12.04
C HIS A 40 32.85 13.77 12.87
N ARG A 41 32.05 14.79 13.18
CA ARG A 41 32.45 15.91 14.03
C ARG A 41 32.92 15.40 15.39
N ARG A 42 34.10 15.84 15.82
CA ARG A 42 34.67 15.46 17.12
C ARG A 42 34.23 16.43 18.20
N VAL A 43 33.80 15.89 19.34
CA VAL A 43 33.32 16.65 20.49
C VAL A 43 34.05 16.16 21.73
N SER A 44 34.50 17.11 22.56
CA SER A 44 35.14 16.81 23.85
C SER A 44 34.10 16.92 24.96
N ILE A 45 33.75 15.79 25.56
CA ILE A 45 32.80 15.71 26.67
C ILE A 45 33.59 15.65 27.98
N ARG A 46 33.19 16.47 28.96
CA ARG A 46 33.73 16.39 30.33
C ARG A 46 33.01 15.27 31.09
N ARG A 47 33.72 14.56 31.97
CA ARG A 47 33.11 13.53 32.82
C ARG A 47 32.00 14.19 33.65
N ASN A 48 30.75 13.80 33.42
CA ASN A 48 29.61 14.32 34.15
C ASN A 48 28.43 13.33 34.09
N ARG A 49 27.51 13.42 35.06
CA ARG A 49 26.24 12.72 35.08
C ARG A 49 25.15 13.75 34.78
N LYS A 50 24.40 13.56 33.70
CA LYS A 50 23.36 14.49 33.23
C LYS A 50 22.24 13.73 32.53
N ASP A 51 21.09 14.36 32.33
CA ASP A 51 20.05 13.81 31.48
C ASP A 51 20.48 13.72 30.00
N ILE A 52 19.86 12.79 29.27
CA ILE A 52 20.15 12.58 27.84
C ILE A 52 19.95 13.86 27.03
N ARG A 53 18.90 14.64 27.31
CA ARG A 53 18.62 15.90 26.59
C ARG A 53 19.81 16.86 26.66
N THR A 54 20.37 17.05 27.85
CA THR A 54 21.50 17.94 28.08
C THR A 54 22.76 17.41 27.38
N PHE A 55 22.96 16.09 27.35
CA PHE A 55 24.04 15.50 26.55
C PHE A 55 23.84 15.69 25.05
N LEU A 56 22.62 15.57 24.53
CA LEU A 56 22.35 15.80 23.11
C LEU A 56 22.63 17.24 22.71
N GLN A 57 22.24 18.21 23.54
CA GLN A 57 22.57 19.62 23.31
C GLN A 57 24.08 19.86 23.28
N GLU A 58 24.84 19.27 24.22
CA GLU A 58 26.31 19.38 24.28
C GLU A 58 27.01 18.66 23.12
N ILE A 59 26.52 17.47 22.75
CA ILE A 59 27.08 16.66 21.65
C ILE A 59 26.82 17.35 20.32
N LEU A 60 25.60 17.83 20.06
CA LEU A 60 25.20 18.34 18.76
C LEU A 60 25.55 19.81 18.54
N ASN A 61 25.63 20.59 19.62
CA ASN A 61 26.00 22.01 19.59
C ASN A 61 25.25 22.82 18.51
N ASP A 62 23.97 22.49 18.31
CA ASP A 62 23.06 23.19 17.41
C ASP A 62 21.72 23.38 18.13
N GLU A 63 21.46 24.61 18.57
CA GLU A 63 20.24 24.99 19.29
C GLU A 63 19.00 25.02 18.37
N SER A 64 19.18 24.93 17.06
CA SER A 64 18.06 24.79 16.11
C SER A 64 17.48 23.38 16.07
N LEU A 65 18.14 22.40 16.72
CA LEU A 65 17.66 21.03 16.77
C LEU A 65 16.76 20.80 18.00
N SER A 66 15.68 20.06 17.77
CA SER A 66 14.71 19.63 18.77
C SER A 66 14.71 18.11 18.90
N PHE A 67 14.26 17.64 20.07
CA PHE A 67 14.29 16.23 20.44
C PHE A 67 12.88 15.73 20.77
N LEU A 68 12.49 14.60 20.18
CA LEU A 68 11.22 13.94 20.45
C LEU A 68 11.48 12.48 20.87
N THR A 69 10.84 12.03 21.94
CA THR A 69 10.89 10.63 22.38
C THR A 69 9.70 9.86 21.81
N ILE A 70 9.97 8.75 21.12
CA ILE A 70 8.95 7.82 20.63
C ILE A 70 9.38 6.41 21.05
N GLN A 71 8.65 5.82 22.00
CA GLN A 71 9.03 4.54 22.64
C GLN A 71 10.48 4.58 23.16
N ASN A 72 11.37 3.79 22.57
CA ASN A 72 12.79 3.71 22.92
C ASN A 72 13.71 4.46 21.92
N HIS A 73 13.12 5.29 21.05
CA HIS A 73 13.85 6.10 20.06
C HIS A 73 13.79 7.59 20.44
N ILE A 74 14.90 8.30 20.22
CA ILE A 74 15.02 9.74 20.34
C ILE A 74 15.25 10.30 18.93
N LEU A 75 14.22 10.96 18.40
CA LEU A 75 14.27 11.68 17.13
C LEU A 75 14.91 13.05 17.33
N ILE A 76 15.90 13.38 16.51
CA ILE A 76 16.56 14.69 16.45
C ILE A 76 16.20 15.33 15.12
N TYR A 77 15.56 16.48 15.17
CA TYR A 77 15.03 17.16 13.97
C TYR A 77 15.17 18.67 14.09
N ARG A 78 15.27 19.38 12.96
CA ARG A 78 15.19 20.84 12.93
C ARG A 78 13.72 21.25 12.75
N PRO A 79 13.09 21.96 13.70
CA PRO A 79 11.77 22.53 13.47
C PRO A 79 11.86 23.52 12.30
N LEU A 80 10.91 23.45 11.37
CA LEU A 80 10.81 24.48 10.34
C LEU A 80 10.48 25.83 11.02
N PRO A 81 11.13 26.94 10.63
CA PRO A 81 10.78 28.25 11.16
C PRO A 81 9.29 28.53 10.89
N GLU A 82 8.57 28.95 11.94
CA GLU A 82 7.17 29.34 11.81
C GLU A 82 7.07 30.65 10.99
N GLY A 83 6.58 30.52 9.75
CA GLY A 83 6.37 31.61 8.77
C GLY A 83 7.47 31.60 7.70
N GLU A 84 7.22 31.33 6.41
CA GLU A 84 6.08 31.63 5.55
C GLU A 84 5.73 30.41 4.68
N SER A 85 4.55 29.83 4.90
CA SER A 85 3.85 29.03 3.90
C SER A 85 2.45 29.64 3.76
N PRO A 86 1.91 29.85 2.55
CA PRO A 86 0.57 30.45 2.35
C PRO A 86 -0.61 29.60 2.85
N LEU A 87 -0.36 28.57 3.67
CA LEU A 87 -1.34 27.59 4.12
C LEU A 87 -1.54 27.56 5.65
N ALA A 88 -1.08 28.59 6.37
CA ALA A 88 -1.18 28.65 7.84
C ALA A 88 -2.53 29.16 8.41
N ASN A 89 -3.58 29.30 7.59
CA ASN A 89 -4.95 29.57 8.06
C ASN A 89 -5.94 28.53 7.52
N VAL A 90 -5.57 27.25 7.63
CA VAL A 90 -6.57 26.21 7.84
C VAL A 90 -6.34 25.75 9.27
N ASP A 91 -7.35 25.92 10.11
CA ASP A 91 -7.36 25.41 11.48
C ASP A 91 -6.70 24.04 11.50
N LYS A 92 -5.51 23.91 12.10
CA LYS A 92 -4.99 22.59 12.46
C LYS A 92 -6.03 22.00 13.40
N PRO A 93 -6.80 20.97 13.01
CA PRO A 93 -7.63 20.29 13.99
C PRO A 93 -6.68 19.74 15.05
N ALA A 94 -6.98 20.00 16.31
CA ALA A 94 -6.30 19.38 17.43
C ALA A 94 -6.22 17.87 17.15
N VAL A 95 -5.01 17.33 17.03
CA VAL A 95 -4.82 15.90 16.76
C VAL A 95 -5.50 15.15 17.89
N PRO A 96 -6.62 14.43 17.65
CA PRO A 96 -7.17 13.57 18.66
C PRO A 96 -6.11 12.51 18.93
N SER A 97 -5.81 12.29 20.21
CA SER A 97 -5.04 11.14 20.65
C SER A 97 -5.48 9.88 19.86
N SER A 98 -4.57 9.02 19.42
CA SER A 98 -4.90 7.83 18.60
C SER A 98 -4.48 6.54 19.30
N PHE A 99 -5.11 5.42 18.92
CA PHE A 99 -4.78 4.08 19.39
C PHE A 99 -4.57 3.15 18.19
N THR A 100 -3.89 2.02 18.41
CA THR A 100 -3.54 1.06 17.35
C THR A 100 -4.07 -0.32 17.67
N VAL A 101 -4.76 -0.91 16.70
CA VAL A 101 -5.24 -2.30 16.74
C VAL A 101 -4.37 -3.15 15.84
N ARG A 102 -3.90 -4.29 16.35
CA ARG A 102 -3.08 -5.25 15.60
C ARG A 102 -3.74 -6.61 15.64
N GLY A 103 -3.62 -7.36 14.55
CA GLY A 103 -4.16 -8.70 14.55
C GLY A 103 -3.87 -9.50 13.30
N ARG A 104 -4.44 -10.69 13.27
CA ARG A 104 -4.37 -11.62 12.15
C ARG A 104 -5.76 -12.16 11.85
N VAL A 105 -6.14 -12.23 10.58
CA VAL A 105 -7.40 -12.81 10.13
C VAL A 105 -7.12 -14.21 9.58
N LEU A 106 -7.81 -15.20 10.14
CA LEU A 106 -7.62 -16.63 9.85
C LEU A 106 -8.96 -17.28 9.53
N ASP A 107 -8.97 -18.25 8.63
CA ASP A 107 -10.13 -19.13 8.46
C ASP A 107 -10.30 -19.99 9.72
N GLN A 108 -11.51 -20.03 10.27
CA GLN A 108 -11.79 -20.73 11.52
C GLN A 108 -11.59 -22.24 11.42
N VAL A 109 -11.77 -22.85 10.24
CA VAL A 109 -11.75 -24.31 10.06
C VAL A 109 -10.35 -24.83 9.75
N SER A 110 -9.71 -24.27 8.72
CA SER A 110 -8.39 -24.70 8.26
C SER A 110 -7.25 -24.02 9.01
N GLY A 111 -7.51 -22.88 9.67
CA GLY A 111 -6.48 -22.03 10.27
C GLY A 111 -5.60 -21.31 9.25
N ALA A 112 -5.95 -21.35 7.96
CA ALA A 112 -5.20 -20.68 6.91
C ALA A 112 -5.31 -19.16 7.05
N PRO A 113 -4.23 -18.40 6.75
CA PRO A 113 -4.29 -16.95 6.72
C PRO A 113 -5.25 -16.46 5.64
N MET A 114 -5.96 -15.37 5.95
CA MET A 114 -6.91 -14.75 5.02
C MET A 114 -6.30 -13.47 4.46
N PRO A 115 -5.67 -13.53 3.28
CA PRO A 115 -5.09 -12.37 2.65
C PRO A 115 -6.19 -11.47 2.08
N TYR A 116 -6.03 -10.15 2.20
CA TYR A 116 -6.95 -9.12 1.68
C TYR A 116 -8.31 -9.02 2.35
N ALA A 117 -8.45 -9.52 3.58
CA ALA A 117 -9.62 -9.23 4.40
C ALA A 117 -9.68 -7.75 4.75
N SER A 118 -10.85 -7.14 4.56
CA SER A 118 -11.09 -5.75 4.91
C SER A 118 -11.31 -5.63 6.42
N VAL A 119 -10.55 -4.75 7.07
CA VAL A 119 -10.56 -4.53 8.52
C VAL A 119 -10.68 -3.03 8.78
N GLY A 120 -11.76 -2.57 9.40
CA GLY A 120 -11.99 -1.13 9.57
C GLY A 120 -13.31 -0.76 10.25
N ILE A 121 -13.67 0.52 10.14
CA ILE A 121 -14.97 1.08 10.51
C ILE A 121 -15.58 1.64 9.21
N PRO A 122 -16.34 0.82 8.44
CA PRO A 122 -16.89 1.24 7.15
C PRO A 122 -17.72 2.51 7.24
N GLU A 123 -18.46 2.69 8.34
CA GLU A 123 -19.28 3.88 8.60
C GLU A 123 -18.47 5.18 8.69
N ARG A 124 -17.15 5.09 8.90
CA ARG A 124 -16.22 6.22 8.97
C ARG A 124 -15.27 6.31 7.77
N GLY A 125 -15.37 5.39 6.81
CA GLY A 125 -14.46 5.34 5.65
C GLY A 125 -12.99 5.11 6.04
N MET A 126 -12.77 4.49 7.22
CA MET A 126 -11.44 4.20 7.77
C MET A 126 -11.26 2.69 7.81
N GLY A 127 -10.19 2.18 7.19
CA GLY A 127 -9.91 0.75 7.19
C GLY A 127 -8.63 0.41 6.46
N ILE A 128 -8.25 -0.85 6.53
CA ILE A 128 -7.11 -1.44 5.82
C ILE A 128 -7.48 -2.83 5.32
N SER A 129 -6.60 -3.41 4.50
CA SER A 129 -6.67 -4.82 4.11
C SER A 129 -5.55 -5.62 4.76
N THR A 130 -5.80 -6.88 5.09
CA THR A 130 -4.76 -7.79 5.59
C THR A 130 -3.72 -8.11 4.51
N ASN A 131 -2.49 -8.39 4.94
CA ASN A 131 -1.42 -8.83 4.04
C ASN A 131 -1.56 -10.32 3.65
N GLN A 132 -0.61 -10.84 2.87
CA GLN A 132 -0.59 -12.26 2.42
C GLN A 132 -0.65 -13.28 3.57
N ASP A 133 -0.09 -12.91 4.72
CA ASP A 133 0.00 -13.75 5.91
C ASP A 133 -1.22 -13.54 6.84
N GLY A 134 -2.20 -12.74 6.44
CA GLY A 134 -3.42 -12.42 7.16
C GLY A 134 -3.27 -11.32 8.21
N PHE A 135 -2.09 -10.70 8.35
CA PHE A 135 -1.85 -9.67 9.37
C PHE A 135 -2.36 -8.29 8.97
N PHE A 136 -2.78 -7.50 9.96
CA PHE A 136 -3.20 -6.11 9.81
C PHE A 136 -2.74 -5.25 10.99
N GLN A 137 -2.54 -3.96 10.75
CA GLN A 137 -2.31 -2.94 11.77
C GLN A 137 -3.09 -1.66 11.45
N LEU A 138 -4.16 -1.41 12.18
CA LEU A 138 -5.07 -0.28 11.98
C LEU A 138 -4.93 0.73 13.12
N ARG A 139 -4.55 1.96 12.80
CA ARG A 139 -4.48 3.12 13.69
C ARG A 139 -5.75 3.96 13.53
N LEU A 140 -6.38 4.28 14.67
CA LEU A 140 -7.66 4.99 14.74
C LEU A 140 -7.60 6.13 15.75
N PRO A 141 -8.33 7.24 15.52
CA PRO A 141 -8.53 8.27 16.55
C PRO A 141 -9.21 7.69 17.81
N LEU A 142 -8.79 8.10 19.01
CA LEU A 142 -9.41 7.70 20.29
C LEU A 142 -10.88 8.11 20.39
N SER A 143 -11.34 9.08 19.61
CA SER A 143 -12.76 9.39 19.50
C SER A 143 -13.60 8.22 18.98
N LEU A 144 -12.99 7.23 18.33
CA LEU A 144 -13.64 6.04 17.80
C LEU A 144 -13.49 4.80 18.71
N ILE A 145 -12.96 4.94 19.94
CA ILE A 145 -12.69 3.80 20.83
C ILE A 145 -13.96 3.01 21.23
N GLU A 146 -15.12 3.68 21.21
CA GLU A 146 -16.42 3.07 21.53
C GLU A 146 -17.13 2.49 20.27
N GLU A 147 -16.54 2.61 19.08
CA GLU A 147 -17.06 2.01 17.84
C GLU A 147 -16.67 0.52 17.73
N ASN A 148 -17.21 -0.17 16.72
CA ASN A 148 -16.87 -1.56 16.44
C ASN A 148 -15.91 -1.65 15.24
N LEU A 149 -14.86 -2.46 15.40
CA LEU A 149 -14.04 -2.94 14.29
C LEU A 149 -14.84 -3.97 13.49
N GLN A 150 -15.06 -3.72 12.22
CA GLN A 150 -15.62 -4.69 11.29
C GLN A 150 -14.50 -5.39 10.51
N VAL A 151 -14.55 -6.72 10.47
CA VAL A 151 -13.73 -7.56 9.60
C VAL A 151 -14.63 -8.28 8.62
N SER A 152 -14.28 -8.24 7.33
CA SER A 152 -15.05 -8.89 6.27
C SER A 152 -14.13 -9.57 5.26
N TYR A 153 -14.55 -10.75 4.79
CA TYR A 153 -13.87 -11.51 3.75
C TYR A 153 -14.88 -12.26 2.88
N LEU A 154 -14.59 -12.44 1.59
CA LEU A 154 -15.52 -13.07 0.65
C LEU A 154 -15.76 -14.54 1.01
N GLY A 155 -17.03 -14.92 1.19
CA GLY A 155 -17.44 -16.27 1.61
C GLY A 155 -17.49 -16.50 3.13
N TYR A 156 -17.32 -15.44 3.93
CA TYR A 156 -17.23 -15.51 5.39
C TYR A 156 -18.16 -14.52 6.07
N LYS A 157 -18.61 -14.86 7.28
CA LYS A 157 -19.46 -13.99 8.08
C LYS A 157 -18.65 -12.78 8.55
N SER A 158 -19.13 -11.57 8.25
CA SER A 158 -18.52 -10.36 8.81
C SER A 158 -18.59 -10.39 10.34
N GLN A 159 -17.49 -10.03 10.98
CA GLN A 159 -17.41 -9.93 12.42
C GLN A 159 -17.34 -8.47 12.83
N LYS A 160 -18.03 -8.13 13.92
CA LYS A 160 -17.92 -6.83 14.58
C LYS A 160 -17.36 -7.04 15.99
N LEU A 161 -16.26 -6.36 16.30
CA LEU A 161 -15.53 -6.47 17.56
C LEU A 161 -15.43 -5.08 18.21
N PRO A 162 -15.83 -4.89 19.48
CA PRO A 162 -15.69 -3.60 20.14
C PRO A 162 -14.23 -3.15 20.22
N LEU A 163 -13.91 -1.97 19.68
CA LEU A 163 -12.52 -1.47 19.60
C LEU A 163 -11.86 -1.30 20.95
N ARG A 164 -12.64 -0.95 21.97
CA ARG A 164 -12.20 -0.85 23.37
C ARG A 164 -11.56 -2.14 23.92
N LEU A 165 -11.88 -3.30 23.35
CA LEU A 165 -11.30 -4.59 23.76
C LEU A 165 -9.99 -4.93 23.04
N LEU A 166 -9.64 -4.18 21.99
CA LEU A 166 -8.54 -4.47 21.07
C LEU A 166 -7.35 -3.51 21.24
N ASP A 167 -7.47 -2.48 22.07
CA ASP A 167 -6.41 -1.49 22.31
C ASP A 167 -5.16 -2.15 22.92
N GLY A 168 -4.03 -2.04 22.23
CA GLY A 168 -2.73 -2.56 22.67
C GLY A 168 -2.55 -4.08 22.55
N ASN A 169 -3.57 -4.83 22.17
CA ASN A 169 -3.51 -6.29 22.04
C ASN A 169 -3.31 -6.72 20.57
N GLN A 170 -2.52 -7.77 20.37
CA GLN A 170 -2.53 -8.50 19.10
C GLN A 170 -3.63 -9.57 19.16
N VAL A 171 -4.57 -9.53 18.22
CA VAL A 171 -5.76 -10.41 18.24
C VAL A 171 -5.87 -11.24 16.98
N ASP A 172 -6.05 -12.55 17.16
CA ASP A 172 -6.40 -13.45 16.05
C ASP A 172 -7.93 -13.46 15.89
N ILE A 173 -8.39 -13.07 14.70
CA ILE A 173 -9.79 -12.97 14.32
C ILE A 173 -10.09 -14.18 13.43
N MET A 174 -10.80 -15.15 13.99
CA MET A 174 -11.14 -16.40 13.32
C MET A 174 -12.46 -16.23 12.56
N MET A 175 -12.40 -16.14 11.23
CA MET A 175 -13.58 -15.95 10.38
C MET A 175 -14.32 -17.27 10.18
N GLU A 176 -15.60 -17.29 10.56
CA GLU A 176 -16.49 -18.40 10.26
C GLU A 176 -16.92 -18.32 8.80
N THR A 177 -16.82 -19.44 8.08
CA THR A 177 -17.39 -19.55 6.73
C THR A 177 -18.89 -19.23 6.78
N ASP A 178 -19.33 -18.36 5.87
CA ASP A 178 -20.75 -18.08 5.74
C ASP A 178 -21.37 -19.18 4.90
N TYR A 179 -21.71 -20.29 5.57
CA TYR A 179 -22.60 -21.29 4.98
C TYR A 179 -23.97 -20.63 4.81
N ILE A 180 -24.18 -19.99 3.67
CA ILE A 180 -25.51 -19.72 3.18
C ILE A 180 -26.15 -21.11 3.07
N SER A 181 -26.98 -21.49 4.05
CA SER A 181 -27.98 -22.52 3.81
C SER A 181 -28.72 -22.03 2.58
N MET A 182 -28.58 -22.75 1.46
CA MET A 182 -29.30 -22.43 0.24
C MET A 182 -30.78 -22.36 0.62
N GLN A 183 -31.27 -21.14 0.91
CA GLN A 183 -32.66 -20.85 0.67
C GLN A 183 -32.82 -21.21 -0.79
N GLU A 184 -33.65 -22.22 -1.02
CA GLU A 184 -33.98 -22.81 -2.32
C GLU A 184 -33.67 -21.79 -3.41
N VAL A 185 -32.54 -21.98 -4.11
CA VAL A 185 -32.11 -21.03 -5.14
C VAL A 185 -33.27 -20.99 -6.10
N ILE A 186 -34.08 -19.93 -6.05
CA ILE A 186 -35.00 -19.65 -7.12
C ILE A 186 -34.05 -19.34 -8.26
N ILE A 187 -33.79 -20.33 -9.12
CA ILE A 187 -32.94 -20.19 -10.30
C ILE A 187 -33.66 -19.18 -11.19
N ARG A 188 -33.37 -17.90 -10.95
CA ARG A 188 -33.72 -16.81 -11.84
C ARG A 188 -32.54 -16.72 -12.78
N TYR A 189 -32.78 -17.03 -14.04
CA TYR A 189 -31.81 -16.77 -15.08
C TYR A 189 -31.65 -15.25 -15.18
N TYR A 190 -30.49 -14.75 -14.79
CA TYR A 190 -30.08 -13.38 -15.08
C TYR A 190 -29.20 -13.40 -16.32
N ASP A 191 -29.52 -12.56 -17.30
CA ASP A 191 -28.63 -12.36 -18.45
C ASP A 191 -27.39 -11.59 -17.98
N PRO A 192 -26.18 -12.19 -18.01
CA PRO A 192 -24.96 -11.55 -17.52
C PRO A 192 -24.67 -10.23 -18.24
N LYS A 193 -24.98 -10.13 -19.54
CA LYS A 193 -24.79 -8.89 -20.30
C LYS A 193 -25.69 -7.76 -19.81
N THR A 194 -26.90 -8.11 -19.39
CA THR A 194 -27.86 -7.13 -18.83
C THR A 194 -27.39 -6.62 -17.47
N ILE A 195 -26.85 -7.50 -16.61
CA ILE A 195 -26.23 -7.09 -15.33
C ILE A 195 -25.10 -6.07 -15.57
N ILE A 196 -24.19 -6.35 -16.50
CA ILE A 196 -23.08 -5.45 -16.82
C ILE A 196 -23.60 -4.11 -17.35
N ARG A 197 -24.58 -4.13 -18.26
CA ARG A 197 -25.19 -2.91 -18.80
C ARG A 197 -25.82 -2.05 -17.71
N GLU A 198 -26.62 -2.65 -16.83
CA GLU A 198 -27.26 -1.93 -15.72
C GLU A 198 -26.22 -1.34 -14.76
N ALA A 199 -25.12 -2.05 -14.48
CA ALA A 199 -24.04 -1.54 -13.66
C ALA A 199 -23.35 -0.30 -14.28
N LEU A 200 -23.20 -0.30 -15.61
CA LEU A 200 -22.66 0.85 -16.35
C LEU A 200 -23.66 2.03 -16.38
N GLU A 201 -24.96 1.75 -16.54
CA GLU A 201 -26.02 2.77 -16.54
C GLU A 201 -26.13 3.47 -15.17
N ARG A 202 -25.99 2.74 -14.07
CA ARG A 202 -26.03 3.29 -12.70
C ARG A 202 -24.71 3.87 -12.21
N ARG A 203 -23.69 3.94 -13.06
CA ARG A 203 -22.36 4.44 -12.68
C ARG A 203 -22.40 5.87 -12.11
N GLU A 204 -23.20 6.76 -12.69
CA GLU A 204 -23.31 8.14 -12.18
C GLU A 204 -24.06 8.24 -10.84
N GLU A 205 -24.85 7.23 -10.49
CA GLU A 205 -25.54 7.09 -9.21
C GLU A 205 -24.65 6.43 -8.16
N ASN A 206 -23.78 5.51 -8.56
CA ASN A 206 -22.96 4.72 -7.64
C ASN A 206 -21.61 5.35 -7.30
N TYR A 207 -21.00 6.14 -8.20
CA TYR A 207 -19.66 6.70 -8.00
C TYR A 207 -19.70 8.23 -7.87
N SER A 208 -18.74 8.79 -7.14
CA SER A 208 -18.79 10.21 -6.73
C SER A 208 -18.78 11.18 -7.94
N PRO A 209 -19.74 12.13 -8.01
CA PRO A 209 -19.73 13.25 -8.95
C PRO A 209 -18.90 14.44 -8.44
N GLU A 210 -18.35 14.35 -7.23
CA GLU A 210 -17.48 15.36 -6.64
C GLU A 210 -16.07 14.80 -6.45
N PRO A 211 -15.03 15.65 -6.51
CA PRO A 211 -13.68 15.19 -6.27
C PRO A 211 -13.49 14.77 -4.81
N VAL A 212 -12.69 13.72 -4.59
CA VAL A 212 -12.32 13.23 -3.26
C VAL A 212 -10.80 13.10 -3.14
N TYR A 213 -10.26 13.23 -1.93
CA TYR A 213 -8.90 12.74 -1.67
C TYR A 213 -8.94 11.33 -1.12
N LEU A 214 -8.10 10.46 -1.67
CA LEU A 214 -7.80 9.14 -1.11
C LEU A 214 -6.40 9.19 -0.50
N LEU A 215 -6.31 9.05 0.82
CA LEU A 215 -5.03 8.85 1.50
C LEU A 215 -4.71 7.36 1.43
N SER A 216 -3.69 7.01 0.66
CA SER A 216 -3.42 5.63 0.27
C SER A 216 -2.01 5.20 0.61
N PHE A 217 -1.88 4.00 1.15
CA PHE A 217 -0.62 3.27 1.20
C PHE A 217 -0.38 2.62 -0.17
N TYR A 218 0.83 2.73 -0.69
CA TYR A 218 1.27 2.15 -1.95
C TYR A 218 2.56 1.35 -1.74
N ARG A 219 2.69 0.22 -2.43
CA ARG A 219 3.94 -0.52 -2.51
C ARG A 219 4.14 -1.14 -3.88
N GLU A 220 5.41 -1.23 -4.29
CA GLU A 220 5.83 -1.92 -5.50
C GLU A 220 7.12 -2.70 -5.25
N GLY A 221 7.34 -3.75 -6.02
CA GLY A 221 8.60 -4.48 -5.95
C GLY A 221 8.81 -5.44 -7.10
N VAL A 222 10.08 -5.79 -7.31
CA VAL A 222 10.51 -6.83 -8.25
C VAL A 222 11.36 -7.83 -7.48
N GLN A 223 10.98 -9.09 -7.59
CA GLN A 223 11.72 -10.22 -7.05
C GLN A 223 12.34 -11.04 -8.17
N ARG A 224 13.46 -11.69 -7.84
CA ARG A 224 14.07 -12.73 -8.64
C ARG A 224 14.29 -13.97 -7.79
N ASN A 225 13.74 -15.11 -8.23
CA ASN A 225 13.80 -16.38 -7.50
C ASN A 225 13.44 -16.18 -6.00
N ASN A 226 12.36 -15.44 -5.73
CA ASN A 226 11.84 -15.08 -4.41
C ASN A 226 12.75 -14.18 -3.55
N LYS A 227 13.74 -13.52 -4.14
CA LYS A 227 14.55 -12.49 -3.48
C LYS A 227 14.25 -11.12 -4.07
N PHE A 228 13.95 -10.13 -3.22
CA PHE A 228 13.72 -8.76 -3.66
C PHE A 228 14.99 -8.16 -4.29
N LEU A 229 14.84 -7.66 -5.52
CA LEU A 229 15.84 -6.84 -6.22
C LEU A 229 15.60 -5.36 -5.92
N ASN A 230 14.35 -4.94 -5.99
CA ASN A 230 13.89 -3.62 -5.63
C ASN A 230 12.54 -3.72 -4.90
N TYR A 231 12.32 -2.84 -3.94
CA TYR A 231 11.09 -2.74 -3.18
C TYR A 231 10.90 -1.29 -2.75
N SER A 232 9.72 -0.75 -2.96
CA SER A 232 9.40 0.62 -2.58
C SER A 232 8.03 0.67 -1.93
N GLU A 233 7.90 1.55 -0.95
CA GLU A 233 6.63 1.85 -0.28
C GLU A 233 6.45 3.35 -0.20
N ALA A 234 5.20 3.80 -0.24
CA ALA A 234 4.86 5.19 -0.16
C ALA A 234 3.48 5.42 0.46
N VAL A 235 3.27 6.60 1.01
CA VAL A 235 1.94 7.14 1.29
C VAL A 235 1.67 8.24 0.27
N PHE A 236 0.55 8.11 -0.43
CA PHE A 236 0.08 9.09 -1.37
C PHE A 236 -1.20 9.76 -0.87
N ARG A 237 -1.35 11.02 -1.22
CA ARG A 237 -2.67 11.67 -1.29
C ARG A 237 -3.07 11.71 -2.75
N MET A 238 -4.11 10.97 -3.11
CA MET A 238 -4.62 10.92 -4.47
C MET A 238 -5.84 11.83 -4.60
N TYR A 239 -5.75 12.82 -5.47
CA TYR A 239 -6.91 13.54 -5.96
C TYR A 239 -7.63 12.64 -6.96
N LYS A 240 -8.82 12.19 -6.58
CA LYS A 240 -9.76 11.51 -7.47
C LYS A 240 -10.72 12.52 -8.05
N SER A 241 -10.74 12.61 -9.37
CA SER A 241 -11.65 13.47 -10.10
C SER A 241 -13.06 12.88 -10.18
N PRO A 242 -14.11 13.70 -10.36
CA PRO A 242 -15.50 13.23 -10.52
C PRO A 242 -15.67 12.16 -11.60
N TYR A 243 -16.38 11.07 -11.32
CA TYR A 243 -16.53 9.95 -12.27
C TYR A 243 -17.29 10.32 -13.56
N ASN A 244 -18.09 11.38 -13.51
CA ASN A 244 -18.78 11.99 -14.66
C ASN A 244 -17.94 13.05 -15.42
N ALA A 245 -16.68 13.29 -15.02
CA ALA A 245 -15.77 14.24 -15.67
C ALA A 245 -14.54 13.53 -16.27
N PRO A 246 -14.67 12.79 -17.39
CA PRO A 246 -13.61 11.96 -17.96
C PRO A 246 -12.39 12.77 -18.47
N LEU A 247 -12.57 14.06 -18.78
CA LEU A 247 -11.48 14.94 -19.23
C LEU A 247 -10.58 15.43 -18.09
N VAL A 248 -10.98 15.20 -16.84
CA VAL A 248 -10.27 15.67 -15.65
C VAL A 248 -9.44 14.50 -15.14
N SER A 249 -8.11 14.62 -15.20
CA SER A 249 -7.23 13.54 -14.74
C SER A 249 -7.13 13.47 -13.22
N ASP A 250 -7.01 12.25 -12.70
CA ASP A 250 -6.59 12.03 -11.32
C ASP A 250 -5.14 12.52 -11.12
N GLN A 251 -4.80 12.86 -9.88
CA GLN A 251 -3.45 13.30 -9.52
C GLN A 251 -2.99 12.59 -8.26
N VAL A 252 -1.69 12.35 -8.16
CA VAL A 252 -1.10 11.73 -6.99
C VAL A 252 -0.05 12.68 -6.42
N MET A 253 -0.15 12.98 -5.14
CA MET A 253 0.85 13.72 -4.38
C MET A 253 1.56 12.75 -3.45
N LEU A 254 2.89 12.75 -3.48
CA LEU A 254 3.70 11.98 -2.56
C LEU A 254 3.72 12.67 -1.20
N LEU A 255 3.31 11.96 -0.16
CA LEU A 255 3.47 12.43 1.22
C LEU A 255 4.76 11.91 1.84
N LYS A 256 5.00 10.60 1.69
CA LYS A 256 6.17 9.93 2.26
C LYS A 256 6.56 8.73 1.42
N ALA A 257 7.85 8.45 1.28
CA ALA A 257 8.34 7.30 0.52
C ALA A 257 9.64 6.68 1.05
N ARG A 258 9.76 5.35 0.94
CA ARG A 258 11.02 4.63 1.16
C ARG A 258 11.27 3.63 0.04
N ASN A 259 12.54 3.41 -0.27
CA ASN A 259 13.00 2.49 -1.30
C ASN A 259 14.10 1.58 -0.73
N ILE A 260 14.16 0.38 -1.25
CA ILE A 260 15.11 -0.65 -0.91
C ILE A 260 15.60 -1.25 -2.22
N THR A 261 16.87 -1.01 -2.52
CA THR A 261 17.53 -1.51 -3.72
C THR A 261 18.64 -2.48 -3.33
N ASN A 262 18.49 -3.74 -3.71
CA ASN A 262 19.54 -4.76 -3.58
C ASN A 262 20.02 -5.14 -4.99
N ILE A 263 20.55 -4.14 -5.70
CA ILE A 263 21.12 -4.32 -7.04
C ILE A 263 22.63 -4.48 -6.86
N ASP A 264 23.12 -5.72 -6.91
CA ASP A 264 24.54 -5.94 -7.21
C ASP A 264 24.83 -5.28 -8.56
N ARG A 265 25.75 -4.31 -8.60
CA ARG A 265 26.12 -3.55 -9.81
C ARG A 265 26.54 -4.43 -11.00
N SER A 266 26.78 -5.72 -10.78
CA SER A 266 27.12 -6.73 -11.79
C SER A 266 25.91 -7.34 -12.53
N ASP A 267 24.68 -7.18 -12.01
CA ASP A 267 23.48 -7.77 -12.61
C ASP A 267 22.81 -6.79 -13.58
N THR A 268 23.46 -6.55 -14.71
CA THR A 268 23.00 -5.64 -15.77
C THR A 268 21.87 -6.26 -16.62
N LEU A 269 20.93 -6.97 -15.99
CA LEU A 269 19.70 -7.36 -16.67
C LEU A 269 18.79 -6.13 -16.74
N VAL A 270 18.98 -5.32 -17.78
CA VAL A 270 18.14 -4.15 -18.04
C VAL A 270 16.78 -4.62 -18.56
N LEU A 271 15.95 -5.10 -17.63
CA LEU A 271 14.51 -5.19 -17.80
C LEU A 271 13.88 -4.19 -16.84
N LYS A 272 13.46 -3.06 -17.37
CA LYS A 272 12.64 -2.10 -16.62
C LYS A 272 11.18 -2.45 -16.90
N LEU A 273 10.42 -2.73 -15.85
CA LEU A 273 9.00 -3.03 -15.95
C LEU A 273 8.19 -1.74 -15.86
N LYS A 274 7.08 -1.66 -16.61
CA LYS A 274 6.04 -0.65 -16.45
C LYS A 274 5.21 -1.05 -15.21
N ALA A 275 5.78 -0.86 -14.04
CA ALA A 275 5.11 -0.96 -12.75
C ALA A 275 5.31 0.39 -12.08
N GLY A 276 4.23 1.04 -11.65
CA GLY A 276 4.29 2.37 -11.10
C GLY A 276 2.92 2.97 -10.79
N VAL A 277 2.96 4.19 -10.28
CA VAL A 277 1.79 4.95 -9.82
C VAL A 277 0.76 5.16 -10.94
N GLN A 278 1.18 5.32 -12.19
CA GLN A 278 0.26 5.44 -13.32
C GLN A 278 -0.67 4.23 -13.45
N SER A 279 -0.19 3.01 -13.21
CA SER A 279 -1.02 1.81 -13.30
C SER A 279 -2.14 1.85 -12.28
N VAL A 280 -1.91 2.41 -11.09
CA VAL A 280 -2.94 2.57 -10.05
C VAL A 280 -4.05 3.53 -10.49
N ILE A 281 -3.69 4.58 -11.24
CA ILE A 281 -4.66 5.52 -11.81
C ILE A 281 -5.49 4.85 -12.91
N GLU A 282 -4.84 4.11 -13.81
CA GLU A 282 -5.49 3.45 -14.96
C GLU A 282 -6.37 2.27 -14.57
N LEU A 283 -6.03 1.54 -13.51
CA LEU A 283 -6.73 0.34 -13.06
C LEU A 283 -7.97 0.65 -12.21
N ASP A 284 -8.39 1.90 -12.04
CA ASP A 284 -9.74 2.17 -11.57
C ASP A 284 -10.75 1.90 -12.70
N ILE A 285 -11.22 0.65 -12.78
CA ILE A 285 -12.00 0.15 -13.92
C ILE A 285 -13.33 0.87 -14.09
N MET A 286 -13.94 1.34 -13.00
CA MET A 286 -15.16 2.13 -13.07
C MET A 286 -14.87 3.58 -13.44
N LYS A 287 -13.65 4.07 -13.29
CA LYS A 287 -13.28 5.39 -13.80
C LYS A 287 -12.93 5.35 -15.28
N ASN A 288 -12.11 4.38 -15.69
CA ASN A 288 -11.45 4.35 -17.00
C ASN A 288 -12.08 3.39 -18.02
N LEU A 289 -13.02 2.53 -17.61
CA LEU A 289 -13.74 1.56 -18.45
C LEU A 289 -12.79 0.76 -19.37
N PRO A 290 -12.13 -0.31 -18.85
CA PRO A 290 -11.34 -1.19 -19.71
C PRO A 290 -12.21 -1.83 -20.80
N ASP A 291 -11.58 -2.43 -21.81
CA ASP A 291 -12.26 -3.03 -22.98
C ASP A 291 -13.47 -3.94 -22.65
N PHE A 292 -13.46 -4.69 -21.54
CA PHE A 292 -14.58 -5.52 -21.09
C PHE A 292 -15.75 -4.75 -20.43
N LEU A 293 -15.60 -3.45 -20.19
CA LEU A 293 -16.61 -2.53 -19.68
C LEU A 293 -16.85 -1.34 -20.63
N ASP A 294 -16.02 -1.17 -21.65
CA ASP A 294 -16.15 -0.12 -22.65
C ASP A 294 -17.26 -0.48 -23.65
N PRO A 295 -18.31 0.35 -23.81
CA PRO A 295 -19.38 0.13 -24.78
C PRO A 295 -18.89 -0.09 -26.22
N GLU A 296 -17.73 0.44 -26.61
CA GLU A 296 -17.15 0.23 -27.95
C GLU A 296 -16.57 -1.17 -28.16
N PHE A 297 -16.08 -1.81 -27.09
CA PHE A 297 -15.36 -3.10 -27.14
C PHE A 297 -16.08 -4.24 -26.43
N ILE A 298 -17.15 -3.97 -25.68
CA ILE A 298 -17.89 -4.96 -24.88
C ILE A 298 -18.45 -6.12 -25.73
N ASP A 299 -18.70 -5.88 -27.02
CA ASP A 299 -19.15 -6.92 -27.95
C ASP A 299 -18.05 -7.89 -28.40
N GLU A 300 -16.78 -7.62 -28.09
CA GLU A 300 -15.67 -8.58 -28.25
C GLU A 300 -15.67 -9.65 -27.15
N TYR A 301 -16.52 -9.49 -26.13
CA TYR A 301 -16.59 -10.35 -24.96
C TYR A 301 -17.83 -11.26 -24.90
N GLU A 302 -17.64 -12.40 -24.27
CA GLU A 302 -18.68 -13.30 -23.76
C GLU A 302 -18.75 -13.14 -22.25
N PHE A 303 -19.96 -12.95 -21.73
CA PHE A 303 -20.24 -12.87 -20.30
C PHE A 303 -21.06 -14.09 -19.90
N THR A 304 -20.63 -14.79 -18.86
CA THR A 304 -21.18 -16.08 -18.42
C THR A 304 -21.34 -16.12 -16.90
N ASN A 305 -21.99 -17.17 -16.39
CA ASN A 305 -22.07 -17.51 -14.97
C ASN A 305 -22.48 -16.31 -14.09
N ALA A 306 -23.67 -15.73 -14.34
CA ALA A 306 -24.27 -14.69 -13.49
C ALA A 306 -24.83 -15.28 -12.17
N ASP A 307 -23.94 -15.87 -11.38
CA ASP A 307 -24.31 -16.50 -10.12
C ASP A 307 -24.65 -15.44 -9.08
N LEU A 308 -25.77 -15.62 -8.38
CA LEU A 308 -26.14 -14.78 -7.25
C LEU A 308 -25.54 -15.35 -5.96
N LEU A 309 -24.52 -14.69 -5.45
CA LEU A 309 -23.85 -14.96 -4.19
C LEU A 309 -24.47 -14.07 -3.10
N PHE A 310 -24.31 -14.43 -1.81
CA PHE A 310 -24.62 -13.53 -0.70
C PHE A 310 -23.34 -13.19 0.07
N ARG A 311 -23.13 -11.91 0.34
CA ARG A 311 -22.01 -11.37 1.13
C ARG A 311 -22.58 -10.42 2.18
N ASN A 312 -22.40 -10.73 3.47
CA ASN A 312 -22.91 -9.91 4.58
C ASN A 312 -24.43 -9.66 4.52
N GLY A 313 -25.20 -10.66 4.08
CA GLY A 313 -26.64 -10.54 3.88
C GLY A 313 -27.06 -9.71 2.65
N ARG A 314 -26.12 -9.27 1.81
CA ARG A 314 -26.38 -8.58 0.54
C ARG A 314 -26.17 -9.53 -0.63
N GLY A 315 -27.07 -9.49 -1.61
CA GLY A 315 -26.90 -10.22 -2.86
C GLY A 315 -25.81 -9.59 -3.72
N VAL A 316 -24.97 -10.42 -4.34
CA VAL A 316 -23.87 -10.02 -5.21
C VAL A 316 -23.89 -10.92 -6.44
N PHE A 317 -23.99 -10.35 -7.62
CA PHE A 317 -23.76 -11.09 -8.86
C PHE A 317 -22.26 -11.30 -9.07
N ALA A 318 -21.82 -12.53 -9.26
CA ALA A 318 -20.54 -12.82 -9.88
C ALA A 318 -20.79 -12.97 -11.39
N VAL A 319 -20.03 -12.28 -12.23
CA VAL A 319 -20.15 -12.38 -13.70
C VAL A 319 -18.79 -12.67 -14.28
N GLU A 320 -18.64 -13.84 -14.90
CA GLU A 320 -17.43 -14.19 -15.64
C GLU A 320 -17.41 -13.49 -17.00
N PHE A 321 -16.23 -13.09 -17.44
CA PHE A 321 -16.03 -12.54 -18.78
C PHE A 321 -14.76 -13.09 -19.44
N ARG A 322 -14.84 -13.29 -20.75
CA ARG A 322 -13.70 -13.69 -21.60
C ARG A 322 -13.89 -13.19 -23.02
N GLN A 323 -12.80 -12.90 -23.71
CA GLN A 323 -12.87 -12.57 -25.14
C GLN A 323 -13.48 -13.73 -25.96
N LYS A 324 -14.22 -13.40 -27.01
CA LYS A 324 -14.74 -14.38 -27.97
C LYS A 324 -13.61 -15.13 -28.69
N GLU A 325 -13.87 -16.37 -29.10
CA GLU A 325 -12.88 -17.23 -29.77
C GLU A 325 -12.28 -16.65 -31.07
N ASN A 326 -13.04 -15.79 -31.78
CA ASN A 326 -12.56 -15.14 -32.99
C ASN A 326 -11.62 -13.95 -32.70
N VAL A 327 -11.59 -13.44 -31.48
CA VAL A 327 -10.74 -12.32 -31.07
C VAL A 327 -9.37 -12.86 -30.69
N ARG A 328 -8.32 -12.37 -31.34
CA ARG A 328 -6.94 -12.89 -31.18
C ARG A 328 -5.97 -11.93 -30.49
N GLY A 329 -6.49 -10.85 -29.91
CA GLY A 329 -5.72 -9.86 -29.17
C GLY A 329 -5.48 -10.25 -27.71
N PRO A 330 -4.55 -9.59 -27.01
CA PRO A 330 -4.30 -9.79 -25.58
C PRO A 330 -5.31 -9.02 -24.72
N LEU A 331 -6.55 -9.50 -24.77
CA LEU A 331 -7.65 -8.98 -23.99
C LEU A 331 -7.69 -9.60 -22.59
N PHE A 332 -8.48 -9.02 -21.71
CA PHE A 332 -8.64 -9.52 -20.34
C PHE A 332 -9.59 -10.71 -20.29
N MET A 333 -9.56 -11.43 -19.18
CA MET A 333 -10.58 -12.39 -18.76
C MET A 333 -10.63 -12.40 -17.23
N GLY A 334 -11.77 -12.71 -16.65
CA GLY A 334 -11.91 -12.63 -15.21
C GLY A 334 -13.35 -12.72 -14.70
N ILE A 335 -13.54 -12.21 -13.50
CA ILE A 335 -14.82 -12.17 -12.78
C ILE A 335 -15.04 -10.75 -12.25
N ILE A 336 -16.26 -10.24 -12.40
CA ILE A 336 -16.71 -8.97 -11.83
C ILE A 336 -17.79 -9.29 -10.81
N TYR A 337 -17.69 -8.68 -9.63
CA TYR A 337 -18.67 -8.80 -8.57
C TYR A 337 -19.48 -7.51 -8.49
N ILE A 338 -20.80 -7.62 -8.57
CA ILE A 338 -21.75 -6.50 -8.68
C ILE A 338 -22.78 -6.61 -7.57
N ASP A 339 -22.93 -5.57 -6.75
CA ASP A 339 -23.96 -5.47 -5.72
C ASP A 339 -25.36 -5.55 -6.35
N GLN A 340 -26.21 -6.48 -5.92
CA GLN A 340 -27.52 -6.73 -6.54
C GLN A 340 -28.51 -5.57 -6.36
N GLU A 341 -28.39 -4.81 -5.27
CA GLU A 341 -29.35 -3.73 -4.95
C GLU A 341 -29.01 -2.47 -5.72
N HIS A 342 -27.75 -2.06 -5.67
CA HIS A 342 -27.26 -0.80 -6.26
C HIS A 342 -26.74 -0.99 -7.69
N MET A 343 -26.47 -2.23 -8.13
CA MET A 343 -25.76 -2.54 -9.38
C MET A 343 -24.37 -1.88 -9.44
N ALA A 344 -23.71 -1.72 -8.29
CA ALA A 344 -22.36 -1.18 -8.23
C ALA A 344 -21.33 -2.30 -8.37
N VAL A 345 -20.26 -2.07 -9.14
CA VAL A 345 -19.10 -2.97 -9.12
C VAL A 345 -18.39 -2.81 -7.77
N ILE A 346 -18.30 -3.90 -7.03
CA ILE A 346 -17.68 -3.94 -5.70
C ILE A 346 -16.29 -4.58 -5.72
N GLU A 347 -16.03 -5.47 -6.69
CA GLU A 347 -14.77 -6.19 -6.80
C GLU A 347 -14.59 -6.71 -8.23
N ALA A 348 -13.35 -6.83 -8.69
CA ALA A 348 -13.03 -7.46 -9.96
C ALA A 348 -11.67 -8.14 -9.89
N ASP A 349 -11.62 -9.40 -10.31
CA ASP A 349 -10.41 -10.20 -10.47
C ASP A 349 -10.25 -10.54 -11.95
N PHE A 350 -9.14 -10.14 -12.55
CA PHE A 350 -8.94 -10.34 -13.98
C PHE A 350 -7.48 -10.43 -14.36
N GLU A 351 -7.20 -11.09 -15.47
CA GLU A 351 -5.87 -11.22 -16.02
C GLU A 351 -5.91 -11.08 -17.53
N ILE A 352 -4.76 -10.76 -18.14
CA ILE A 352 -4.64 -10.87 -19.59
C ILE A 352 -4.71 -12.33 -19.96
N ASN A 353 -5.54 -12.65 -20.95
CA ASN A 353 -5.72 -14.00 -21.45
C ASN A 353 -4.34 -14.67 -21.71
N PRO A 354 -3.99 -15.75 -20.99
CA PRO A 354 -2.68 -16.39 -21.08
C PRO A 354 -2.31 -16.81 -22.51
N ARG A 355 -3.31 -17.11 -23.36
CA ARG A 355 -3.13 -17.49 -24.76
C ARG A 355 -2.46 -16.39 -25.60
N TYR A 356 -2.71 -15.12 -25.26
CA TYR A 356 -2.27 -13.96 -26.03
C TYR A 356 -1.27 -13.08 -25.27
N LEU A 357 -0.96 -13.44 -24.03
CA LEU A 357 -0.13 -12.68 -23.09
C LEU A 357 1.23 -12.21 -23.64
N ASN A 358 1.89 -13.04 -24.45
CA ASN A 358 3.17 -12.67 -25.07
C ASN A 358 3.06 -11.53 -26.11
N GLN A 359 1.88 -11.28 -26.67
CA GLN A 359 1.63 -10.12 -27.54
C GLN A 359 1.58 -8.81 -26.74
N ALA A 360 1.19 -8.88 -25.46
CA ALA A 360 1.12 -7.75 -24.54
C ALA A 360 2.46 -7.36 -23.90
N GLN A 361 3.59 -7.96 -24.29
CA GLN A 361 4.88 -7.67 -23.64
C GLN A 361 5.28 -6.18 -23.65
N HIS A 362 4.87 -5.42 -24.65
CA HIS A 362 5.14 -3.97 -24.74
C HIS A 362 4.37 -3.13 -23.69
N ARG A 363 3.29 -3.69 -23.11
CA ARG A 363 2.53 -3.08 -22.01
C ARG A 363 3.28 -3.13 -20.68
N PHE A 364 4.20 -4.08 -20.53
CA PHE A 364 4.87 -4.35 -19.24
C PHE A 364 6.35 -4.07 -19.24
N VAL A 365 7.00 -4.00 -20.40
CA VAL A 365 8.45 -3.87 -20.50
C VAL A 365 8.83 -2.57 -21.18
N THR A 366 9.51 -1.66 -20.46
CA THR A 366 9.98 -0.38 -21.02
C THR A 366 11.31 -0.52 -21.78
N LYS A 367 12.22 -1.40 -21.34
CA LYS A 367 13.52 -1.61 -22.00
C LYS A 367 13.87 -3.10 -22.05
N ARG A 368 14.26 -3.58 -23.23
CA ARG A 368 14.64 -4.98 -23.49
C ARG A 368 16.14 -5.09 -23.75
N ASN A 369 16.76 -6.15 -23.25
CA ASN A 369 18.11 -6.55 -23.63
C ASN A 369 18.04 -7.65 -24.72
N PRO A 370 18.58 -7.44 -25.93
CA PRO A 370 18.46 -8.38 -27.04
C PRO A 370 19.15 -9.74 -26.81
N ASN A 371 20.02 -9.85 -25.79
CA ASN A 371 20.69 -11.10 -25.42
C ASN A 371 19.84 -12.03 -24.55
N TYR A 372 18.62 -11.60 -24.19
CA TYR A 372 17.72 -12.34 -23.32
C TYR A 372 16.38 -12.58 -24.00
N VAL A 373 15.75 -13.70 -23.64
CA VAL A 373 14.39 -14.04 -24.01
C VAL A 373 13.54 -13.92 -22.76
N SER A 374 12.46 -13.16 -22.87
CA SER A 374 11.45 -12.97 -21.83
C SER A 374 10.15 -13.67 -22.21
N ASN A 375 9.57 -14.41 -21.29
CA ASN A 375 8.24 -14.97 -21.43
C ASN A 375 7.39 -14.47 -20.26
N ILE A 376 6.27 -13.81 -20.54
CA ILE A 376 5.34 -13.43 -19.49
C ILE A 376 4.46 -14.64 -19.21
N GLU A 377 4.36 -15.04 -17.95
CA GLU A 377 3.58 -16.19 -17.51
C GLU A 377 2.23 -15.78 -16.93
N GLN A 378 2.16 -14.60 -16.31
CA GLN A 378 0.93 -14.07 -15.71
C GLN A 378 0.97 -12.54 -15.71
N ALA A 379 -0.18 -11.91 -15.95
CA ALA A 379 -0.42 -10.49 -15.71
C ALA A 379 -1.86 -10.32 -15.18
N SER A 380 -1.99 -10.22 -13.86
CA SER A 380 -3.26 -10.34 -13.13
C SER A 380 -3.49 -9.15 -12.20
N TYR A 381 -4.75 -8.83 -11.98
CA TYR A 381 -5.20 -7.68 -11.22
C TYR A 381 -6.39 -8.03 -10.34
N THR A 382 -6.40 -7.44 -9.15
CA THR A 382 -7.53 -7.48 -8.21
C THR A 382 -7.86 -6.05 -7.83
N ILE A 383 -9.13 -5.67 -7.90
CA ILE A 383 -9.62 -4.36 -7.52
C ILE A 383 -10.81 -4.54 -6.59
N ASN A 384 -10.87 -3.74 -5.54
CA ASN A 384 -11.99 -3.70 -4.62
C ASN A 384 -12.46 -2.25 -4.41
N TYR A 385 -13.78 -2.08 -4.26
CA TYR A 385 -14.45 -0.83 -3.95
C TYR A 385 -15.15 -0.92 -2.58
N GLN A 386 -15.11 0.18 -1.83
CA GLN A 386 -15.81 0.33 -0.56
C GLN A 386 -16.95 1.34 -0.67
N TYR A 387 -18.05 1.08 0.02
CA TYR A 387 -19.17 2.02 0.12
C TYR A 387 -18.93 2.99 1.27
N TYR A 388 -18.94 4.29 0.98
CA TYR A 388 -18.78 5.36 1.95
C TYR A 388 -19.63 6.56 1.55
N ASN A 389 -20.34 7.15 2.51
CA ASN A 389 -21.18 8.35 2.34
C ASN A 389 -22.11 8.35 1.10
N GLY A 390 -22.76 7.22 0.82
CA GLY A 390 -23.70 7.11 -0.29
C GLY A 390 -23.09 6.68 -1.63
N ARG A 391 -21.76 6.55 -1.73
CA ARG A 391 -21.05 6.27 -2.98
C ARG A 391 -20.02 5.16 -2.81
N TYR A 392 -19.63 4.54 -3.92
CA TYR A 392 -18.54 3.57 -3.97
C TYR A 392 -17.23 4.26 -4.36
N HIS A 393 -16.16 3.94 -3.63
CA HIS A 393 -14.83 4.48 -3.82
C HIS A 393 -13.83 3.33 -3.95
N LEU A 394 -12.78 3.54 -4.74
CA LEU A 394 -11.65 2.61 -4.80
C LEU A 394 -11.13 2.35 -3.38
N ASN A 395 -10.91 1.08 -3.03
CA ASN A 395 -10.48 0.67 -1.70
C ASN A 395 -9.12 -0.03 -1.75
N HIS A 396 -9.00 -1.04 -2.61
CA HIS A 396 -7.77 -1.81 -2.77
C HIS A 396 -7.54 -2.13 -4.24
N LEU A 397 -6.27 -2.19 -4.61
CA LEU A 397 -5.83 -2.52 -5.94
C LEU A 397 -4.53 -3.30 -5.83
N ARG A 398 -4.43 -4.41 -6.54
CA ARG A 398 -3.21 -5.18 -6.70
C ARG A 398 -3.00 -5.54 -8.15
N GLY A 399 -1.76 -5.41 -8.62
CA GLY A 399 -1.32 -5.94 -9.90
C GLY A 399 -0.12 -6.86 -9.69
N GLU A 400 -0.10 -8.00 -10.36
CA GLU A 400 1.00 -8.96 -10.32
C GLU A 400 1.40 -9.36 -11.74
N LEU A 401 2.71 -9.39 -11.97
CA LEU A 401 3.32 -9.78 -13.23
C LEU A 401 4.37 -10.86 -12.96
N LYS A 402 4.20 -12.05 -13.55
CA LYS A 402 5.19 -13.14 -13.50
C LYS A 402 5.86 -13.31 -14.84
N LEU A 403 7.18 -13.45 -14.82
CA LEU A 403 8.00 -13.50 -16.03
C LEU A 403 9.18 -14.45 -15.86
N LYS A 404 9.49 -15.21 -16.91
CA LYS A 404 10.71 -16.00 -17.03
C LYS A 404 11.71 -15.33 -17.95
N PHE A 405 12.96 -15.27 -17.48
CA PHE A 405 14.08 -14.68 -18.19
C PHE A 405 15.19 -15.68 -18.40
N ARG A 406 15.63 -15.82 -19.65
CA ARG A 406 16.73 -16.71 -20.01
C ARG A 406 17.70 -16.00 -20.94
N ARG A 407 19.00 -16.08 -20.66
CA ARG A 407 20.02 -15.64 -21.61
C ARG A 407 20.01 -16.58 -22.82
N LYS A 408 20.12 -16.02 -24.03
CA LYS A 408 20.28 -16.84 -25.25
C LYS A 408 21.47 -17.79 -25.07
N GLY A 409 21.25 -19.08 -25.30
CA GLY A 409 22.26 -20.14 -25.15
C GLY A 409 22.35 -20.78 -23.75
N GLN A 410 21.69 -20.26 -22.71
CA GLN A 410 21.61 -20.93 -21.41
C GLN A 410 20.39 -21.86 -21.33
N LEU A 411 20.50 -22.96 -20.58
CA LEU A 411 19.42 -23.94 -20.40
C LEU A 411 18.40 -23.55 -19.32
N PHE A 412 18.82 -22.77 -18.31
CA PHE A 412 17.98 -22.42 -17.16
C PHE A 412 17.47 -20.98 -17.25
N SER A 413 16.18 -20.79 -16.94
CA SER A 413 15.56 -19.48 -16.78
C SER A 413 15.55 -19.05 -15.32
N ASN A 414 15.69 -17.75 -15.08
CA ASN A 414 15.39 -17.12 -13.81
C ASN A 414 13.91 -16.70 -13.78
N ASN A 415 13.26 -16.90 -12.64
CA ASN A 415 11.89 -16.45 -12.41
C ASN A 415 11.94 -15.06 -11.81
N TYR A 416 11.13 -14.17 -12.37
CA TYR A 416 10.93 -12.82 -11.89
C TYR A 416 9.45 -12.62 -11.60
N SER A 417 9.16 -11.89 -10.54
CA SER A 417 7.81 -11.41 -10.23
C SER A 417 7.90 -9.92 -9.95
N ALA A 418 6.93 -9.16 -10.43
CA ALA A 418 6.76 -7.77 -10.10
C ALA A 418 5.33 -7.53 -9.63
N PHE A 419 5.17 -6.63 -8.67
CA PHE A 419 3.85 -6.27 -8.19
C PHE A 419 3.74 -4.79 -7.90
N ILE A 420 2.50 -4.32 -7.94
CA ILE A 420 2.06 -3.05 -7.38
C ILE A 420 0.87 -3.34 -6.47
N GLU A 421 0.73 -2.57 -5.41
CA GLU A 421 -0.41 -2.66 -4.51
C GLU A 421 -0.71 -1.29 -3.91
N MET A 422 -1.99 -0.95 -3.85
CA MET A 422 -2.49 0.24 -3.18
C MET A 422 -3.66 -0.15 -2.27
N ALA A 423 -3.66 0.39 -1.05
CA ALA A 423 -4.81 0.35 -0.15
C ALA A 423 -5.15 1.78 0.30
N VAL A 424 -6.44 2.11 0.26
CA VAL A 424 -6.99 3.38 0.73
C VAL A 424 -7.24 3.27 2.23
N GLY A 425 -6.59 4.16 3.00
CA GLY A 425 -6.74 4.22 4.45
C GLY A 425 -7.78 5.23 4.94
N LEU A 426 -8.01 6.29 4.16
CA LEU A 426 -8.95 7.37 4.48
C LEU A 426 -9.47 8.05 3.21
N ILE A 427 -10.76 8.41 3.23
CA ILE A 427 -11.45 9.20 2.20
C ILE A 427 -11.77 10.58 2.79
N GLU A 428 -11.36 11.66 2.11
CA GLU A 428 -11.65 13.03 2.51
C GLU A 428 -12.50 13.75 1.45
N GLU A 429 -13.59 14.38 1.88
CA GLU A 429 -14.58 15.06 1.03
C GLU A 429 -14.75 16.54 1.43
N GLY A 430 -15.46 17.32 0.61
CA GLY A 430 -15.91 18.69 0.93
C GLY A 430 -14.91 19.82 0.64
N ASN A 431 -13.61 19.61 0.90
CA ASN A 431 -12.55 20.60 0.63
C ASN A 431 -11.45 20.01 -0.27
N VAL A 432 -11.84 19.61 -1.47
CA VAL A 432 -10.97 18.90 -2.40
C VAL A 432 -10.66 19.77 -3.61
N SER A 433 -9.37 19.98 -3.85
CA SER A 433 -8.87 20.79 -4.96
C SER A 433 -7.77 20.04 -5.69
N ARG A 434 -7.51 20.39 -6.94
CA ARG A 434 -6.36 19.85 -7.65
C ARG A 434 -5.06 20.31 -6.99
N PHE A 435 -4.05 19.45 -7.02
CA PHE A 435 -2.71 19.78 -6.52
C PHE A 435 -1.99 20.72 -7.48
N GLY A 436 -1.10 21.55 -6.93
CA GLY A 436 -0.19 22.39 -7.70
C GLY A 436 0.78 21.55 -8.52
N ARG A 437 1.23 22.07 -9.67
CA ARG A 437 2.08 21.33 -10.62
C ARG A 437 3.37 20.74 -10.02
N ARG A 438 3.91 21.36 -8.97
CA ARG A 438 5.13 20.90 -8.28
C ARG A 438 4.88 19.80 -7.25
N GLU A 439 3.64 19.62 -6.82
CA GLU A 439 3.21 18.65 -5.82
C GLU A 439 2.79 17.31 -6.46
N VAL A 440 2.37 17.38 -7.74
CA VAL A 440 1.96 16.21 -8.50
C VAL A 440 3.17 15.34 -8.86
N LEU A 441 3.14 14.09 -8.42
CA LEU A 441 4.06 13.05 -8.89
C LEU A 441 3.88 12.85 -10.38
N GLN A 442 5.01 12.80 -11.12
CA GLN A 442 4.94 12.44 -12.52
C GLN A 442 4.56 10.96 -12.64
N PRO A 443 3.52 10.60 -13.41
CA PRO A 443 2.97 9.25 -13.36
C PRO A 443 3.90 8.15 -13.87
N ASN A 444 4.84 8.50 -14.75
CA ASN A 444 5.82 7.58 -15.34
C ASN A 444 7.09 7.40 -14.49
N ILE A 445 7.14 7.93 -13.26
CA ILE A 445 8.26 7.68 -12.36
C ILE A 445 8.20 6.21 -11.93
N ILE A 446 9.27 5.47 -12.23
CA ILE A 446 9.56 4.18 -11.61
C ILE A 446 10.10 4.51 -10.22
N PHE A 447 9.31 4.23 -9.19
CA PHE A 447 9.58 4.70 -7.83
C PHE A 447 10.89 4.14 -7.29
N THR A 448 11.19 2.90 -7.70
CA THR A 448 12.43 2.17 -7.41
C THR A 448 13.72 2.77 -8.02
N ASP A 449 13.64 3.71 -8.98
CA ASP A 449 14.81 4.40 -9.55
C ASP A 449 15.19 5.68 -8.76
N GLN A 450 14.39 6.08 -7.77
CA GLN A 450 14.66 7.26 -6.94
C GLN A 450 15.41 6.80 -5.67
N GLY A 451 16.62 7.31 -5.48
CA GLY A 451 17.55 6.92 -4.39
C GLY A 451 17.11 7.43 -3.01
N TYR A 452 15.94 6.99 -2.53
CA TYR A 452 15.45 7.29 -1.20
C TYR A 452 16.12 6.40 -0.16
N GLN A 453 16.60 6.99 0.94
CA GLN A 453 17.24 6.27 2.04
C GLN A 453 16.21 5.63 2.99
N TYR A 454 16.59 4.51 3.59
CA TYR A 454 15.77 3.73 4.52
C TYR A 454 15.60 4.45 5.88
N ASP A 455 14.35 4.63 6.33
CA ASP A 455 13.98 5.18 7.65
C ASP A 455 13.16 4.11 8.42
N GLU A 456 13.59 3.77 9.63
CA GLU A 456 12.98 2.74 10.48
C GLU A 456 11.75 3.28 11.25
N THR A 457 11.67 4.60 11.47
CA THR A 457 10.52 5.29 12.10
C THR A 457 9.46 5.75 11.09
N PHE A 458 9.65 5.37 9.83
CA PHE A 458 8.99 5.93 8.66
C PHE A 458 7.45 6.00 8.75
N TRP A 459 6.81 4.99 9.33
CA TRP A 459 5.35 4.88 9.29
C TRP A 459 4.60 5.71 10.33
N GLY A 460 5.25 6.13 11.41
CA GLY A 460 4.71 7.03 12.44
C GLY A 460 3.19 6.89 12.67
N GLU A 461 2.42 7.81 12.09
CA GLU A 461 0.98 8.03 12.29
C GLU A 461 0.07 7.42 11.20
N TYR A 462 0.60 6.75 10.17
CA TYR A 462 -0.20 6.28 9.02
C TYR A 462 -0.67 4.82 9.13
N ASN A 463 -1.83 4.53 8.53
CA ASN A 463 -2.31 3.17 8.30
C ASN A 463 -1.54 2.52 7.16
N ILE A 464 -1.02 1.31 7.40
CA ILE A 464 -0.13 0.60 6.47
C ILE A 464 -0.58 -0.83 6.28
N ILE A 465 -0.31 -1.40 5.09
CA ILE A 465 -0.36 -2.86 4.93
C ILE A 465 0.86 -3.43 5.65
N THR A 466 0.64 -4.35 6.57
CA THR A 466 1.74 -4.98 7.32
C THR A 466 2.67 -5.73 6.36
N PRO A 467 4.00 -5.53 6.39
CA PRO A 467 4.92 -6.28 5.53
C PRO A 467 4.83 -7.79 5.77
N GLU A 468 4.89 -8.58 4.70
CA GLU A 468 4.98 -10.04 4.78
C GLU A 468 6.27 -10.49 5.46
N ALA A 469 6.27 -11.72 6.01
CA ALA A 469 7.48 -12.30 6.61
C ALA A 469 8.69 -12.31 5.64
N SER A 470 8.44 -12.56 4.35
CA SER A 470 9.48 -12.53 3.30
C SER A 470 10.05 -11.13 3.05
N ILE A 471 9.22 -10.09 3.23
CA ILE A 471 9.67 -8.70 3.16
C ILE A 471 10.52 -8.40 4.38
N ASN A 472 10.05 -8.72 5.58
CA ASN A 472 10.81 -8.52 6.83
C ASN A 472 12.18 -9.24 6.81
N GLU A 473 12.25 -10.45 6.25
CA GLU A 473 13.51 -11.16 6.06
C GLU A 473 14.43 -10.48 5.03
N ALA A 474 13.86 -9.91 3.97
CA ALA A 474 14.62 -9.11 3.01
C ALA A 474 15.14 -7.80 3.65
N LEU A 475 14.31 -7.13 4.48
CA LEU A 475 14.69 -5.95 5.25
C LEU A 475 15.88 -6.25 6.18
N SER A 476 15.80 -7.34 6.94
CA SER A 476 16.83 -7.70 7.93
C SER A 476 18.16 -8.14 7.32
N ARG A 477 18.13 -8.81 6.16
CA ARG A 477 19.36 -9.19 5.41
C ARG A 477 20.07 -7.97 4.81
N ILE A 478 19.33 -6.92 4.48
CA ILE A 478 19.88 -5.69 3.93
C ILE A 478 20.48 -4.83 5.04
N SER A 479 19.80 -4.71 6.19
CA SER A 479 20.37 -4.03 7.37
C SER A 479 21.67 -4.69 7.83
N SER A 480 21.72 -6.03 7.89
CA SER A 480 22.95 -6.76 8.25
C SER A 480 24.09 -6.60 7.25
N ARG A 481 23.80 -6.39 5.96
CA ARG A 481 24.82 -6.15 4.92
C ARG A 481 25.40 -4.75 5.05
N ILE A 482 24.56 -3.75 5.31
CA ILE A 482 25.01 -2.37 5.54
C ILE A 482 25.94 -2.32 6.77
N GLU A 483 25.61 -3.03 7.86
CA GLU A 483 26.49 -3.17 9.03
C GLU A 483 27.83 -3.83 8.70
N SER A 484 27.86 -4.83 7.81
CA SER A 484 29.11 -5.49 7.40
C SER A 484 30.02 -4.60 6.55
N PHE A 485 29.48 -3.67 5.75
CA PHE A 485 30.28 -2.69 5.01
C PHE A 485 30.85 -1.57 5.91
N VAL A 486 30.20 -1.29 7.04
CA VAL A 486 30.66 -0.28 8.01
C VAL A 486 31.70 -0.85 8.99
N ALA A 487 31.84 -2.17 9.08
CA ALA A 487 32.81 -2.84 9.94
C ALA A 487 34.20 -3.06 9.32
N GLU A 488 34.36 -2.83 8.00
CA GLU A 488 35.63 -3.02 7.28
C GLU A 488 36.35 -1.72 6.86
N ASP A 489 35.84 -0.53 7.23
CA ASP A 489 36.49 0.77 6.97
C ASP A 489 37.03 1.49 8.23
#